data_AF-A0A1F3AF26-F1
#
_entry.id   AF-A0A1F3AF26-F1
#
_cell.length_a   1.000
_cell.length_b   1.000
_cell.length_c   1.000
_cell.angle_alpha   90.00
_cell.angle_beta   90.00
_cell.angle_gamma   90.00
#
_symmetry.space_group_name_H-M   'P 1'
#
loop_
_entity.id
_entity.type
_entity.pdbx_description
1 polymer ?
#
loop_
_entity_poly.entity_id
_entity_poly.type
_entity_poly.pdbx_seq_one_letter_code
_entity_poly.pdbx_strand_id
1 'polypeptide(L)'
;MAAIFPGHVRRLALIGPFGLFDGDDPAADPWAQRKDAVPGLMCADGEKWNALMAPPEGANSIEWPIEVTRAAEAAARAFWPLGNTGLEKRLGLIAAPTLILWGERDALLPPSYARKFAAAIDGGIGGASQVEIIAGAGHLAYLDQPETVARAVLGHFS
;
A
#
# COMPACT_ATOMS: atom_id res chain seq x y z
N MET A 1 8.85 6.25 -10.95
CA MET A 1 8.74 7.26 -12.01
C MET A 1 8.82 8.69 -11.47
N ALA A 2 8.00 9.08 -10.48
CA ALA A 2 8.02 10.44 -9.90
C ALA A 2 9.39 10.89 -9.36
N ALA A 3 10.14 10.00 -8.69
CA ALA A 3 11.49 10.31 -8.19
C ALA A 3 12.57 10.37 -9.30
N ILE A 4 12.35 9.74 -10.46
CA ILE A 4 13.33 9.66 -11.55
C ILE A 4 13.12 10.80 -12.55
N PHE A 5 11.86 11.16 -12.81
CA PHE A 5 11.44 12.23 -13.71
C PHE A 5 10.52 13.22 -12.98
N PRO A 6 11.01 13.94 -11.95
CA PRO A 6 10.16 14.78 -11.10
C PRO A 6 9.38 15.86 -11.86
N GLY A 7 9.94 16.39 -12.96
CA GLY A 7 9.25 17.37 -13.81
C GLY A 7 8.12 16.80 -14.69
N HIS A 8 7.96 15.47 -14.77
CA HIS A 8 6.96 14.83 -15.63
C HIS A 8 5.72 14.33 -14.86
N VAL A 9 5.76 14.34 -13.53
CA VAL A 9 4.64 13.94 -12.69
C VAL A 9 4.05 15.18 -12.04
N ARG A 10 2.83 15.56 -12.45
CA ARG A 10 2.16 16.78 -11.95
C ARG A 10 1.62 16.61 -10.53
N ARG A 11 1.05 15.44 -10.22
CA ARG A 11 0.49 15.08 -8.91
C ARG A 11 0.65 13.57 -8.70
N LEU A 12 0.79 13.16 -7.44
CA LEU A 12 0.95 11.76 -7.04
C LEU A 12 -0.05 11.43 -5.93
N ALA A 13 -0.65 10.24 -5.99
CA ALA A 13 -1.39 9.67 -4.88
C ALA A 13 -0.78 8.32 -4.52
N LEU A 14 -0.51 8.11 -3.23
CA LEU A 14 0.01 6.89 -2.64
C LEU A 14 -1.05 6.31 -1.72
N ILE A 15 -1.33 5.01 -1.81
CA ILE A 15 -2.32 4.33 -0.96
C ILE A 15 -1.63 3.15 -0.31
N GLY A 16 -1.31 3.26 0.99
CA GLY A 16 -0.59 2.24 1.76
C GLY A 16 0.62 1.61 1.05
N PRO A 17 1.54 2.36 0.41
CA PRO A 17 2.65 1.76 -0.31
C PRO A 17 3.66 1.05 0.61
N PHE A 18 4.15 -0.10 0.15
CA PHE A 18 5.42 -0.66 0.64
C PHE A 18 6.62 0.20 0.21
N GLY A 19 7.76 0.01 0.88
CA GLY A 19 9.04 0.53 0.41
C GLY A 19 9.92 1.20 1.46
N LEU A 20 9.46 1.27 2.71
CA LEU A 20 10.23 1.68 3.88
C LEU A 20 10.24 0.55 4.90
N PHE A 21 11.21 0.56 5.81
CA PHE A 21 11.25 -0.32 6.98
C PHE A 21 11.59 0.47 8.23
N ASP A 22 10.82 0.25 9.29
CA ASP A 22 11.09 0.74 10.64
C ASP A 22 11.32 -0.42 11.60
N GLY A 23 12.47 -0.44 12.26
CA GLY A 23 12.79 -1.47 13.25
C GLY A 23 12.00 -1.33 14.55
N ASP A 24 11.56 -0.11 14.89
CA ASP A 24 10.81 0.18 16.13
C ASP A 24 9.30 -0.05 15.96
N ASP A 25 8.81 -0.07 14.72
CA ASP A 25 7.41 -0.31 14.35
C ASP A 25 7.38 -1.19 13.08
N PRO A 26 7.76 -2.47 13.16
CA PRO A 26 7.98 -3.30 11.98
C PRO A 26 6.68 -3.64 11.26
N ALA A 27 6.74 -3.67 9.93
CA ALA A 27 5.71 -4.24 9.09
C ALA A 27 5.48 -5.73 9.43
N ALA A 28 4.24 -6.19 9.35
CA ALA A 28 3.97 -7.62 9.35
C ALA A 28 4.43 -8.24 8.02
N ASP A 29 4.94 -9.47 8.06
CA ASP A 29 5.19 -10.26 6.86
C ASP A 29 3.91 -11.06 6.52
N PRO A 30 3.15 -10.73 5.47
CA PRO A 30 1.91 -11.44 5.13
C PRO A 30 2.17 -12.80 4.48
N TRP A 31 3.38 -13.04 3.97
CA TRP A 31 3.78 -14.30 3.33
C TRP A 31 4.32 -15.32 4.32
N ALA A 32 4.74 -14.87 5.51
CA ALA A 32 5.09 -15.72 6.64
C ALA A 32 3.91 -15.99 7.61
N GLN A 33 2.67 -15.74 7.18
CA GLN A 33 1.47 -15.98 8.01
C GLN A 33 0.75 -17.26 7.65
N ARG A 34 -0.10 -17.69 8.60
CA ARG A 34 -1.15 -18.65 8.28
C ARG A 34 -2.14 -18.01 7.31
N LYS A 35 -2.63 -18.80 6.34
CA LYS A 35 -3.58 -18.34 5.32
C LYS A 35 -4.85 -17.71 5.88
N ASP A 36 -5.32 -18.19 7.03
CA ASP A 36 -6.52 -17.69 7.72
C ASP A 36 -6.32 -16.34 8.42
N ALA A 37 -5.06 -15.93 8.67
CA ALA A 37 -4.74 -14.64 9.28
C ALA A 37 -4.56 -13.51 8.24
N VAL A 38 -4.19 -13.84 7.00
CA VAL A 38 -3.92 -12.86 5.92
C VAL A 38 -5.10 -11.91 5.65
N PRO A 39 -6.38 -12.35 5.61
CA PRO A 39 -7.49 -11.44 5.33
C PRO A 39 -7.55 -10.24 6.29
N GLY A 40 -7.31 -10.47 7.59
CA GLY A 40 -7.30 -9.42 8.61
C GLY A 40 -6.06 -8.53 8.60
N LEU A 41 -5.00 -8.92 7.89
CA LEU A 41 -3.86 -8.04 7.60
C LEU A 41 -4.14 -7.12 6.41
N MET A 42 -4.85 -7.64 5.40
CA MET A 42 -5.09 -6.91 4.16
C MET A 42 -6.23 -5.89 4.28
N CYS A 43 -7.33 -6.26 4.92
CA CYS A 43 -8.51 -5.43 5.06
C CYS A 43 -8.98 -5.42 6.51
N ALA A 44 -9.60 -4.33 6.94
CA ALA A 44 -10.28 -4.29 8.22
C ALA A 44 -11.58 -5.13 8.20
N ASP A 45 -12.22 -5.25 7.03
CA ASP A 45 -13.20 -6.29 6.75
C ASP A 45 -12.55 -7.40 5.91
N GLY A 46 -12.11 -8.47 6.59
CA GLY A 46 -11.41 -9.60 5.96
C GLY A 46 -12.24 -10.30 4.87
N GLU A 47 -13.57 -10.20 4.91
CA GLU A 47 -14.42 -10.78 3.85
C GLU A 47 -14.22 -10.08 2.50
N LYS A 48 -13.82 -8.81 2.49
CA LYS A 48 -13.50 -8.10 1.24
C LYS A 48 -12.24 -8.66 0.58
N TRP A 49 -11.26 -9.05 1.37
CA TRP A 49 -10.09 -9.77 0.87
C TRP A 49 -10.48 -11.16 0.35
N ASN A 50 -11.28 -11.91 1.11
CA ASN A 50 -11.76 -13.23 0.67
C ASN A 50 -12.53 -13.15 -0.65
N ALA A 51 -13.39 -12.15 -0.81
CA ALA A 51 -14.14 -11.89 -2.03
C ALA A 51 -13.21 -11.53 -3.21
N LEU A 52 -12.18 -10.71 -2.98
CA LEU A 52 -11.16 -10.39 -3.99
C LEU A 52 -10.38 -11.63 -4.45
N MET A 53 -10.04 -12.52 -3.52
CA MET A 53 -9.24 -13.72 -3.77
C MET A 53 -10.07 -14.93 -4.23
N ALA A 54 -11.40 -14.80 -4.27
CA ALA A 54 -12.27 -15.84 -4.79
C ALA A 54 -11.93 -16.15 -6.25
N PRO A 55 -12.04 -17.42 -6.68
CA PRO A 55 -11.83 -17.77 -8.08
C PRO A 55 -12.74 -16.94 -8.98
N PRO A 56 -12.20 -16.23 -10.00
CA PRO A 56 -13.03 -15.47 -10.92
C PRO A 56 -13.90 -16.40 -11.77
N GLU A 57 -14.96 -15.83 -12.36
CA GLU A 57 -15.84 -16.58 -13.26
C GLU A 57 -15.03 -17.20 -14.41
N GLY A 58 -15.24 -18.49 -14.67
CA GLY A 58 -14.53 -19.25 -15.69
C GLY A 58 -13.13 -19.73 -15.29
N ALA A 59 -12.65 -19.45 -14.07
CA ALA A 59 -11.39 -20.00 -13.59
C ALA A 59 -11.46 -21.51 -13.43
N ASN A 60 -10.36 -22.19 -13.77
CA ASN A 60 -10.20 -23.60 -13.47
C ASN A 60 -9.94 -23.78 -11.97
N SER A 61 -10.83 -24.49 -11.27
CA SER A 61 -10.77 -24.65 -9.82
C SER A 61 -9.54 -25.43 -9.31
N ILE A 62 -8.89 -26.23 -10.17
CA ILE A 62 -7.65 -26.95 -9.85
C ILE A 62 -6.43 -26.04 -10.03
N GLU A 63 -6.43 -25.21 -11.08
CA GLU A 63 -5.29 -24.34 -11.39
C GLU A 63 -5.28 -23.06 -10.54
N TRP A 64 -6.45 -22.52 -10.19
CA TRP A 64 -6.54 -21.26 -9.45
C TRP A 64 -5.73 -21.25 -8.14
N PRO A 65 -5.79 -22.29 -7.27
CA PRO A 65 -4.93 -22.34 -6.08
C PRO A 65 -3.42 -22.36 -6.39
N ILE A 66 -3.02 -22.94 -7.52
CA ILE A 66 -1.62 -22.97 -7.97
C ILE A 66 -1.19 -21.58 -8.44
N GLU A 67 -2.03 -20.91 -9.22
CA GLU A 67 -1.80 -19.54 -9.70
C GLU A 67 -1.67 -18.55 -8.54
N VAL A 68 -2.59 -18.59 -7.57
CA VAL A 68 -2.56 -17.75 -6.37
C VAL A 68 -1.29 -18.00 -5.56
N THR A 69 -0.88 -19.26 -5.40
CA THR A 69 0.36 -19.60 -4.68
C THR A 69 1.60 -19.05 -5.40
N ARG A 70 1.69 -19.20 -6.73
CA ARG A 70 2.79 -18.64 -7.53
C ARG A 70 2.84 -17.12 -7.48
N ALA A 71 1.69 -16.46 -7.53
CA ALA A 71 1.59 -15.01 -7.39
C ALA A 71 2.07 -14.55 -6.01
N ALA A 72 1.68 -15.26 -4.95
CA ALA A 72 2.15 -14.98 -3.59
C ALA A 72 3.67 -15.17 -3.45
N GLU A 73 4.25 -16.24 -4.01
CA GLU A 73 5.70 -16.45 -4.01
C GLU A 73 6.46 -15.35 -4.77
N ALA A 74 5.94 -14.93 -5.93
CA ALA A 74 6.54 -13.84 -6.70
C ALA A 74 6.50 -12.52 -5.92
N ALA A 75 5.38 -12.22 -5.27
CA ALA A 75 5.25 -11.03 -4.42
C ALA A 75 6.21 -11.09 -3.22
N ALA A 76 6.30 -12.23 -2.53
CA ALA A 76 7.23 -12.41 -1.42
C ALA A 76 8.70 -12.13 -1.82
N ARG A 77 9.11 -12.54 -3.02
CA ARG A 77 10.45 -12.26 -3.56
C ARG A 77 10.63 -10.79 -3.92
N ALA A 78 9.62 -10.16 -4.51
CA ALA A 78 9.68 -8.75 -4.91
C ALA A 78 9.73 -7.79 -3.71
N PHE A 79 9.08 -8.17 -2.62
CA PHE A 79 9.00 -7.37 -1.40
C PHE A 79 9.96 -7.83 -0.30
N TRP A 80 10.90 -8.73 -0.60
CA TRP A 80 11.92 -9.12 0.37
C TRP A 80 12.99 -8.03 0.54
N PRO A 81 13.40 -7.66 1.77
CA PRO A 81 12.87 -8.10 3.06
C PRO A 81 11.72 -7.19 3.56
N LEU A 82 10.64 -7.79 4.11
CA LEU A 82 9.57 -7.11 4.85
C LEU A 82 8.98 -5.85 4.18
N GLY A 83 8.85 -5.87 2.86
CA GLY A 83 8.32 -4.75 2.08
C GLY A 83 9.30 -3.61 1.83
N ASN A 84 10.56 -3.70 2.29
CA ASN A 84 11.55 -2.67 2.01
C ASN A 84 12.11 -2.82 0.60
N THR A 85 11.83 -1.83 -0.26
CA THR A 85 12.34 -1.78 -1.64
C THR A 85 13.44 -0.73 -1.82
N GLY A 86 13.96 -0.17 -0.73
CA GLY A 86 15.04 0.81 -0.71
C GLY A 86 14.58 2.19 -1.21
N LEU A 87 13.38 2.64 -0.86
CA LEU A 87 12.86 3.94 -1.32
C LEU A 87 13.41 5.13 -0.56
N GLU A 88 14.06 4.94 0.60
CA GLU A 88 14.48 5.98 1.53
C GLU A 88 15.25 7.11 0.82
N LYS A 89 16.20 6.74 -0.04
CA LYS A 89 17.04 7.71 -0.78
C LYS A 89 16.35 8.38 -1.96
N ARG A 90 15.18 7.88 -2.38
CA ARG A 90 14.46 8.31 -3.58
C ARG A 90 13.20 9.11 -3.26
N LEU A 91 12.61 8.97 -2.07
CA LEU A 91 11.40 9.71 -1.69
C LEU A 91 11.62 11.23 -1.74
N GLY A 92 12.76 11.73 -1.26
CA GLY A 92 13.10 13.16 -1.32
C GLY A 92 13.35 13.70 -2.73
N LEU A 93 13.37 12.86 -3.76
CA LEU A 93 13.45 13.30 -5.16
C LEU A 93 12.07 13.54 -5.76
N ILE A 94 10.99 13.22 -5.05
CA ILE A 94 9.62 13.49 -5.49
C ILE A 94 9.35 14.99 -5.31
N ALA A 95 9.10 15.69 -6.43
CA ALA A 95 8.72 17.11 -6.43
C ALA A 95 7.21 17.34 -6.62
N ALA A 96 6.46 16.28 -6.94
CA ALA A 96 5.03 16.39 -7.16
C ALA A 96 4.29 16.57 -5.82
N PRO A 97 3.26 17.43 -5.75
CA PRO A 97 2.29 17.38 -4.67
C PRO A 97 1.75 15.97 -4.50
N THR A 98 1.86 15.43 -3.29
CA THR A 98 1.62 14.02 -3.01
C THR A 98 0.54 13.83 -1.96
N LEU A 99 -0.56 13.18 -2.34
CA LEU A 99 -1.55 12.67 -1.40
C LEU A 99 -1.09 11.30 -0.91
N ILE A 100 -1.14 11.08 0.40
CA ILE A 100 -0.81 9.82 1.06
C ILE A 100 -2.05 9.37 1.82
N LEU A 101 -2.67 8.29 1.34
CA LEU A 101 -3.82 7.66 1.97
C LEU A 101 -3.36 6.42 2.75
N TRP A 102 -3.84 6.29 3.98
CA TRP A 102 -3.51 5.14 4.84
C TRP A 102 -4.74 4.64 5.59
N GLY A 103 -4.89 3.33 5.76
CA GLY A 103 -5.94 2.79 6.62
C GLY A 103 -5.64 3.07 8.09
N GLU A 104 -6.65 3.48 8.85
CA GLU A 104 -6.56 3.68 10.31
C GLU A 104 -6.19 2.39 11.06
N ARG A 105 -6.68 1.24 10.55
CA ARG A 105 -6.53 -0.10 11.11
C ARG A 105 -5.57 -0.96 10.28
N ASP A 106 -4.63 -0.34 9.58
CA ASP A 106 -3.62 -1.08 8.80
C ASP A 106 -2.75 -1.92 9.76
N ALA A 107 -3.01 -3.23 9.78
CA ALA A 107 -2.28 -4.21 10.58
C ALA A 107 -1.06 -4.78 9.84
N LEU A 108 -0.87 -4.43 8.56
CA LEU A 108 0.24 -4.87 7.74
C LEU A 108 1.39 -3.86 7.78
N LEU A 109 1.07 -2.59 7.50
CA LEU A 109 1.96 -1.44 7.61
C LEU A 109 1.38 -0.45 8.61
N PRO A 110 1.92 -0.35 9.83
CA PRO A 110 1.41 0.55 10.86
C PRO A 110 1.17 1.98 10.32
N PRO A 111 0.08 2.67 10.72
CA PRO A 111 -0.23 4.01 10.21
C PRO A 111 0.87 5.07 10.42
N SER A 112 1.84 4.80 11.30
CA SER A 112 3.06 5.61 11.47
C SER A 112 3.85 5.78 10.16
N TYR A 113 3.79 4.80 9.25
CA TYR A 113 4.50 4.83 7.97
C TYR A 113 4.01 5.96 7.06
N ALA A 114 2.73 6.33 7.13
CA ALA A 114 2.19 7.45 6.35
C ALA A 114 2.98 8.74 6.62
N ARG A 115 3.28 9.02 7.90
CA ARG A 115 4.07 10.20 8.30
C ARG A 115 5.54 10.06 7.92
N LYS A 116 6.11 8.86 7.93
CA LYS A 116 7.49 8.61 7.47
C LYS A 116 7.64 8.88 5.98
N PHE A 117 6.68 8.43 5.17
CA PHE A 117 6.63 8.75 3.74
C PHE A 117 6.52 10.27 3.52
N ALA A 118 5.59 10.93 4.21
CA ALA A 118 5.43 12.39 4.13
C ALA A 118 6.72 13.12 4.48
N ALA A 119 7.34 12.81 5.63
CA ALA A 119 8.57 13.45 6.07
C ALA A 119 9.73 13.22 5.08
N ALA A 120 9.85 12.02 4.50
CA ALA A 120 10.88 11.73 3.52
C ALA A 120 10.68 12.47 2.18
N ILE A 121 9.44 12.68 1.76
CA ILE A 121 9.10 13.46 0.56
C ILE A 121 9.31 14.96 0.81
N ASP A 122 8.77 15.47 1.91
CA ASP A 122 8.78 16.90 2.27
C ASP A 122 10.17 17.41 2.65
N GLY A 123 11.03 16.54 3.17
CA GLY A 123 12.47 16.84 3.39
C GLY A 123 13.30 16.90 2.11
N GLY A 124 12.67 16.71 0.94
CA GLY A 124 13.29 16.62 -0.37
C GLY A 124 13.39 17.92 -1.15
N ILE A 125 13.48 17.79 -2.48
CA ILE A 125 13.74 18.90 -3.41
C ILE A 125 12.55 19.82 -3.68
N GLY A 126 11.36 19.48 -3.19
CA GLY A 126 10.14 20.24 -3.44
C GLY A 126 8.85 19.52 -3.05
N GLY A 127 8.94 18.53 -2.16
CA GLY A 127 7.80 17.75 -1.72
C GLY A 127 6.78 18.59 -0.98
N ALA A 128 5.51 18.36 -1.29
CA ALA A 128 4.39 18.87 -0.52
C ALA A 128 3.40 17.72 -0.34
N SER A 129 3.44 17.10 0.83
CA SER A 129 2.65 15.90 1.14
C SER A 129 1.43 16.24 1.98
N GLN A 130 0.32 15.58 1.67
CA GLN A 130 -0.89 15.59 2.50
C GLN A 130 -1.17 14.15 2.92
N VAL A 131 -1.23 13.90 4.23
CA VAL A 131 -1.60 12.59 4.77
C VAL A 131 -3.07 12.61 5.16
N GLU A 132 -3.83 11.64 4.66
CA GLU A 132 -5.19 11.37 5.10
C GLU A 132 -5.32 9.94 5.60
N ILE A 133 -5.79 9.81 6.85
CA ILE A 133 -6.09 8.52 7.46
C ILE A 133 -7.54 8.17 7.16
N ILE A 134 -7.75 7.01 6.55
CA ILE A 134 -9.05 6.49 6.16
C ILE A 134 -9.62 5.70 7.33
N ALA A 135 -10.59 6.32 8.02
CA ALA A 135 -11.26 5.74 9.18
C ALA A 135 -11.86 4.37 8.87
N GLY A 136 -11.67 3.42 9.78
CA GLY A 136 -12.21 2.06 9.63
C GLY A 136 -11.60 1.21 8.52
N ALA A 137 -10.57 1.67 7.79
CA ALA A 137 -9.89 0.89 6.75
C ALA A 137 -8.61 0.21 7.26
N GLY A 138 -8.29 -0.95 6.69
CA GLY A 138 -7.01 -1.66 6.84
C GLY A 138 -6.02 -1.28 5.72
N HIS A 139 -5.09 -2.18 5.41
CA HIS A 139 -4.03 -1.91 4.43
C HIS A 139 -4.56 -1.54 3.04
N LEU A 140 -5.49 -2.34 2.53
CA LEU A 140 -6.17 -2.11 1.26
C LEU A 140 -7.35 -1.16 1.47
N ALA A 141 -7.04 0.09 1.85
CA ALA A 141 -8.05 1.08 2.19
C ALA A 141 -9.08 1.34 1.07
N TYR A 142 -8.68 1.14 -0.18
CA TYR A 142 -9.57 1.25 -1.34
C TYR A 142 -10.59 0.11 -1.46
N LEU A 143 -10.36 -1.05 -0.83
CA LEU A 143 -11.36 -2.10 -0.70
C LEU A 143 -12.29 -1.83 0.48
N ASP A 144 -11.73 -1.42 1.62
CA ASP A 144 -12.52 -1.15 2.81
C ASP A 144 -13.44 0.07 2.66
N GLN A 145 -12.95 1.16 2.05
CA GLN A 145 -13.65 2.44 1.95
C GLN A 145 -13.53 3.05 0.53
N PRO A 146 -14.05 2.38 -0.52
CA PRO A 146 -13.81 2.75 -1.91
C PRO A 146 -14.27 4.17 -2.24
N GLU A 147 -15.44 4.61 -1.76
CA GLU A 147 -15.98 5.94 -2.05
C GLU A 147 -15.17 7.04 -1.38
N THR A 148 -14.69 6.80 -0.15
CA THR A 148 -13.87 7.76 0.60
C THR A 148 -12.52 7.93 -0.07
N VAL A 149 -11.86 6.82 -0.43
CA VAL A 149 -10.60 6.85 -1.18
C VAL A 149 -10.77 7.52 -2.53
N ALA A 150 -11.81 7.17 -3.29
CA ALA A 150 -12.09 7.77 -4.59
C ALA A 150 -12.31 9.29 -4.50
N ARG A 151 -13.07 9.77 -3.50
CA ARG A 151 -13.25 11.22 -3.29
C ARG A 151 -11.95 11.93 -2.99
N ALA A 152 -11.11 11.39 -2.10
CA ALA A 152 -9.82 11.99 -1.76
C ALA A 152 -8.90 12.06 -2.98
N VAL A 153 -8.82 10.98 -3.75
CA VAL A 153 -8.05 10.91 -5.00
C VAL A 153 -8.58 11.94 -6.01
N LEU A 154 -9.88 11.97 -6.29
CA LEU A 154 -10.47 12.91 -7.25
C LEU A 154 -10.25 14.37 -6.83
N GLY A 155 -10.41 14.69 -5.54
CA GLY A 155 -10.08 16.01 -4.98
C GLY A 155 -8.62 16.38 -5.19
N HIS A 156 -7.69 15.46 -4.94
CA HIS A 156 -6.27 15.69 -5.19
C HIS A 156 -5.89 15.76 -6.67
N PHE A 157 -6.66 15.20 -7.61
CA PHE A 157 -6.35 15.30 -9.03
C PHE A 157 -7.08 16.43 -9.77
N SER A 158 -8.08 17.06 -9.15
CA SER A 158 -8.72 18.27 -9.67
C SER A 158 -7.80 19.50 -9.61
#